data_AF-A0A1R1SBA3-F1
#
_entry.id   AF-A0A1R1SBA3-F1
#
_cell.length_a   1.000
_cell.length_b   1.000
_cell.length_c   1.000
_cell.angle_alpha   90.00
_cell.angle_beta   90.00
_cell.angle_gamma   90.00
#
_symmetry.space_group_name_H-M   'P 1'
#
loop_
_entity.id
_entity.type
_entity.pdbx_description
1 polymer ?
#
loop_
_entity_poly.entity_id
_entity_poly.type
_entity_poly.pdbx_seq_one_letter_code
_entity_poly.pdbx_strand_id
1 'polypeptide(L)'
;MGRYTHPHTRQWATTVAAYDGYVLVTPEYNRSFPGVLKNALDRVYAGWNNKAVGLVPYGFDGGVRAVEALRPVLGALQLADVSAAVTLNLRTEFADFGATFTPGDHQGPTLPTILDQLL
;
A
#
# COMPACT_ATOMS: atom_id res chain seq x y z
N MET A 1 7.93 -4.81 -22.98
CA MET A 1 7.05 -4.99 -21.79
C MET A 1 5.59 -4.99 -22.26
N GLY A 2 4.70 -5.73 -21.60
CA GLY A 2 3.23 -5.61 -21.81
C GLY A 2 2.51 -6.74 -22.57
N ARG A 3 3.16 -7.86 -22.93
CA ARG A 3 2.47 -9.01 -23.53
C ARG A 3 1.99 -9.99 -22.45
N TYR A 4 0.80 -9.74 -21.91
CA TYR A 4 0.19 -10.62 -20.91
C TYR A 4 -0.72 -11.68 -21.55
N THR A 5 -0.40 -12.94 -21.30
CA THR A 5 -1.11 -14.09 -21.89
C THR A 5 -2.42 -14.41 -21.18
N HIS A 6 -2.50 -14.20 -19.87
CA HIS A 6 -3.68 -14.56 -19.08
C HIS A 6 -4.69 -13.41 -18.94
N PRO A 7 -6.02 -13.68 -19.03
CA PRO A 7 -7.06 -12.67 -18.90
C PRO A 7 -6.98 -11.85 -17.61
N HIS A 8 -6.77 -12.49 -16.46
CA HIS A 8 -6.69 -11.81 -15.16
C HIS A 8 -5.51 -10.83 -15.09
N THR A 9 -4.41 -11.13 -15.78
CA THR A 9 -3.25 -10.24 -15.82
C THR A 9 -3.51 -9.01 -16.67
N ARG A 10 -4.20 -9.17 -17.81
CA ARG A 10 -4.61 -8.03 -18.65
C ARG A 10 -5.60 -7.13 -17.91
N GLN A 11 -6.55 -7.73 -17.19
CA GLN A 11 -7.48 -6.97 -16.36
C GLN A 11 -6.74 -6.19 -15.29
N TRP A 12 -5.83 -6.84 -14.55
CA TRP A 12 -5.02 -6.16 -13.54
C TRP A 12 -4.18 -5.02 -14.12
N ALA A 13 -3.52 -5.24 -15.26
CA ALA A 13 -2.76 -4.20 -15.95
C ALA A 13 -3.64 -3.00 -16.35
N THR A 14 -4.86 -3.26 -16.82
CA THR A 14 -5.82 -2.21 -17.18
C THR A 14 -6.28 -1.43 -15.95
N THR A 15 -6.62 -2.12 -14.87
CA THR A 15 -7.03 -1.51 -13.60
C THR A 15 -5.91 -0.62 -13.06
N VAL A 16 -4.69 -1.14 -12.97
CA VAL A 16 -3.53 -0.37 -12.49
C VAL A 16 -3.32 0.85 -13.38
N ALA A 17 -3.30 0.69 -14.70
CA ALA A 17 -3.06 1.80 -15.62
C ALA A 17 -4.06 2.97 -15.47
N ALA A 18 -5.30 2.70 -15.04
CA ALA A 18 -6.40 3.67 -15.01
C ALA A 18 -6.34 4.74 -13.90
N TYR A 19 -5.45 4.61 -12.91
CA TYR A 19 -5.36 5.56 -11.78
C TYR A 19 -4.03 6.31 -11.77
N ASP A 20 -4.03 7.57 -11.32
CA ASP A 20 -2.82 8.40 -11.24
C ASP A 20 -2.07 8.26 -9.90
N GLY A 21 -2.73 7.71 -8.88
CA GLY A 21 -2.15 7.44 -7.58
C GLY A 21 -2.88 6.33 -6.83
N TYR A 22 -2.27 5.85 -5.75
CA TYR A 22 -2.77 4.70 -4.98
C TYR A 22 -2.64 4.93 -3.48
N VAL A 23 -3.52 4.27 -2.72
CA VAL A 23 -3.33 4.04 -1.28
C VAL A 23 -3.12 2.54 -1.07
N LEU A 24 -1.94 2.14 -0.62
CA LEU A 24 -1.63 0.75 -0.29
C LEU A 24 -1.86 0.49 1.19
N VAL A 25 -2.87 -0.32 1.48
CA VAL A 25 -3.13 -0.86 2.82
C VAL A 25 -2.43 -2.21 2.93
N THR A 26 -1.52 -2.37 3.90
CA THR A 26 -0.72 -3.60 4.01
C THR A 26 -0.44 -4.00 5.45
N PRO A 27 -0.58 -5.30 5.80
CA PRO A 27 -0.08 -5.78 7.07
C PRO A 27 1.45 -5.86 7.09
N GLU A 28 2.02 -5.89 8.29
CA GLU A 28 3.36 -6.41 8.55
C GLU A 28 3.31 -7.90 8.88
N TYR A 29 3.84 -8.72 7.97
CA TYR A 29 4.03 -10.16 8.17
C TYR A 29 5.50 -10.48 8.30
N ASN A 30 5.88 -11.08 9.43
CA ASN A 30 7.25 -11.54 9.70
C ASN A 30 8.30 -10.46 9.39
N ARG A 31 8.08 -9.23 9.87
CA ARG A 31 9.00 -8.10 9.71
C ARG A 31 9.11 -7.56 8.28
N SER A 32 8.10 -7.78 7.43
CA SER A 32 8.05 -7.29 6.04
C SER A 32 6.61 -7.13 5.56
N PHE A 33 6.42 -6.71 4.31
CA PHE A 33 5.12 -6.71 3.63
C PHE A 33 4.80 -8.11 3.05
N PRO A 34 3.52 -8.44 2.80
CA PRO A 34 3.13 -9.79 2.38
C PRO A 34 3.58 -10.15 0.97
N GLY A 35 3.89 -11.43 0.75
CA GLY A 35 4.21 -11.95 -0.58
C GLY A 35 3.08 -11.76 -1.61
N VAL A 36 1.82 -11.71 -1.17
CA VAL A 36 0.67 -11.43 -2.05
C VAL A 36 0.71 -10.01 -2.62
N LEU A 37 1.16 -9.02 -1.82
CA LEU A 37 1.36 -7.65 -2.31
C LEU A 37 2.53 -7.61 -3.29
N LYS A 38 3.63 -8.31 -3.00
CA LYS A 38 4.76 -8.41 -3.94
C LYS A 38 4.33 -9.00 -5.28
N ASN A 39 3.54 -10.07 -5.27
CA ASN A 39 3.03 -10.72 -6.47
C ASN A 39 2.11 -9.78 -7.27
N ALA A 40 1.25 -9.02 -6.60
CA ALA A 40 0.39 -8.03 -7.26
C ALA A 40 1.21 -6.93 -7.96
N LEU A 41 2.23 -6.41 -7.27
CA LEU A 41 3.15 -5.39 -7.79
C LEU A 41 3.98 -5.93 -8.96
N ASP A 42 4.62 -7.11 -8.81
CA ASP A 42 5.50 -7.70 -9.82
C ASP A 42 4.78 -8.13 -11.10
N ARG A 43 3.47 -8.36 -11.02
CA ARG A 43 2.68 -8.86 -12.15
C ARG A 43 2.66 -7.87 -13.32
N VAL A 44 2.76 -6.57 -13.04
CA VAL A 44 2.73 -5.49 -14.03
C VAL A 44 3.80 -4.46 -13.70
N TYR A 45 4.42 -3.86 -14.72
CA TYR A 45 5.49 -2.87 -14.50
C TYR A 45 5.02 -1.49 -14.93
N ALA A 46 4.89 -1.27 -16.24
CA ALA A 46 4.62 0.04 -16.84
C ALA A 46 3.36 0.75 -16.32
N GLY A 47 2.37 0.02 -15.80
CA GLY A 47 1.15 0.61 -15.24
C GLY A 47 1.39 1.42 -13.95
N TRP A 48 2.50 1.18 -13.25
CA TRP A 48 2.87 1.87 -12.02
C TRP A 48 3.69 3.13 -12.25
N ASN A 49 4.33 3.24 -13.42
CA ASN A 49 5.40 4.19 -13.63
C ASN A 49 4.94 5.65 -13.51
N ASN A 50 5.72 6.47 -12.82
CA ASN A 50 5.52 7.91 -12.64
C ASN A 50 4.19 8.27 -11.95
N LYS A 51 3.74 7.43 -11.01
CA LYS A 51 2.53 7.62 -10.21
C LYS A 51 2.86 7.80 -8.73
N ALA A 52 1.91 8.32 -7.95
CA ALA A 52 2.10 8.53 -6.52
C ALA A 52 1.49 7.40 -5.66
N VAL A 53 2.02 7.19 -4.46
CA VAL A 53 1.48 6.18 -3.52
C VAL A 53 1.52 6.64 -2.06
N GLY A 54 0.39 6.47 -1.38
CA GLY A 54 0.21 6.65 0.05
C GLY A 54 0.17 5.30 0.75
N LEU A 55 0.68 5.25 1.98
CA LEU A 55 0.83 4.00 2.72
C LEU A 55 -0.02 3.99 3.98
N VAL A 56 -0.75 2.88 4.16
CA VAL A 56 -1.52 2.57 5.37
C VAL A 56 -1.07 1.20 5.89
N PRO A 57 0.13 1.13 6.50
CA PRO A 57 0.60 -0.11 7.11
C PRO A 57 -0.14 -0.41 8.41
N TYR A 58 -0.25 -1.69 8.75
CA TYR A 58 -0.77 -2.11 10.04
C TYR A 58 -0.01 -3.29 10.65
N GLY A 59 0.14 -3.30 11.97
CA GLY A 59 0.88 -4.33 12.70
C GLY A 59 1.02 -3.99 14.19
N PHE A 60 1.71 -4.84 14.96
CA PHE A 60 1.91 -4.61 16.40
C PHE A 60 2.72 -3.35 16.74
N ASP A 61 3.57 -2.92 15.80
CA ASP A 61 4.37 -1.68 15.85
C ASP A 61 3.91 -0.68 14.76
N GLY A 62 2.63 -0.72 14.36
CA GLY A 62 2.10 0.15 13.31
C GLY A 62 2.51 -0.22 11.88
N GLY A 63 3.15 -1.38 11.70
CA GLY A 63 3.54 -1.93 10.40
C GLY A 63 4.71 -1.21 9.71
N VAL A 64 5.50 -0.45 10.47
CA VAL A 64 6.60 0.37 9.93
C VAL A 64 7.65 -0.44 9.18
N ARG A 65 7.90 -1.70 9.55
CA ARG A 65 8.92 -2.53 8.90
C ARG A 65 8.43 -3.06 7.55
N ALA A 66 7.11 -3.20 7.39
CA ALA A 66 6.52 -3.46 6.08
C ALA A 66 6.79 -2.31 5.12
N VAL A 67 6.66 -1.06 5.57
CA VAL A 67 6.97 0.14 4.77
C VAL A 67 8.45 0.20 4.42
N GLU A 68 9.36 -0.01 5.39
CA GLU A 68 10.80 -0.03 5.16
C GLU A 68 11.19 -1.03 4.06
N ALA A 69 10.63 -2.24 4.09
CA ALA A 69 10.89 -3.27 3.08
C ALA A 69 10.19 -2.98 1.73
N LEU A 70 9.04 -2.31 1.74
CA LEU A 70 8.24 -2.02 0.54
C LEU A 70 8.83 -0.85 -0.28
N ARG A 71 9.38 0.18 0.36
CA ARG A 71 9.90 1.39 -0.32
C ARG A 71 10.90 1.12 -1.45
N PRO A 72 11.91 0.24 -1.29
CA PRO A 72 12.80 -0.12 -2.40
C PRO A 72 12.07 -0.71 -3.61
N VAL A 73 10.99 -1.47 -3.38
CA VAL A 73 10.17 -2.05 -4.46
C VAL A 73 9.39 -0.96 -5.18
N LEU A 74 8.78 -0.02 -4.45
CA LEU A 74 8.06 1.11 -5.03
C LEU A 74 8.98 1.97 -5.89
N GLY A 75 10.18 2.29 -5.39
CA GLY A 75 11.19 3.01 -6.16
C GLY A 75 11.61 2.30 -7.45
N ALA A 76 11.76 0.97 -7.43
CA ALA A 76 12.06 0.18 -8.62
C ALA A 76 10.92 0.19 -9.66
N LEU A 77 9.67 0.36 -9.22
CA LEU A 77 8.47 0.48 -10.05
C LEU A 77 8.16 1.93 -10.47
N GLN A 78 9.01 2.90 -10.09
CA GLN A 78 8.78 4.33 -10.33
C GLN A 78 7.48 4.86 -9.71
N LEU A 79 7.08 4.31 -8.55
CA LEU A 79 6.03 4.85 -7.70
C LEU A 79 6.65 5.78 -6.66
N ALA A 80 6.22 7.04 -6.64
CA ALA A 80 6.68 8.03 -5.68
C ALA A 80 5.86 7.91 -4.37
N ASP A 81 6.48 7.43 -3.29
CA ASP A 81 5.81 7.37 -1.99
C ASP A 81 5.73 8.76 -1.35
N VAL A 82 4.53 9.10 -0.85
CA VAL A 82 4.32 10.36 -0.13
C VAL A 82 4.82 10.24 1.30
N SER A 83 5.22 11.36 1.90
CA SER A 83 5.86 11.36 3.22
C SER A 83 4.91 10.97 4.35
N ALA A 84 3.63 11.33 4.25
CA ALA A 84 2.65 10.99 5.26
C ALA A 84 2.24 9.51 5.16
N ALA A 85 2.00 8.87 6.31
CA ALA A 85 1.51 7.50 6.38
C ALA A 85 0.57 7.34 7.58
N VAL A 86 -0.54 6.62 7.40
CA VAL A 86 -1.46 6.27 8.48
C VAL A 86 -1.00 4.93 9.04
N THR A 87 -0.46 4.93 10.25
CA THR A 87 0.06 3.71 10.89
C THR A 87 -0.97 3.15 11.85
N LEU A 88 -1.46 1.94 11.60
CA LEU A 88 -2.48 1.31 12.44
C LEU A 88 -1.85 0.22 13.32
N ASN A 89 -1.95 0.38 14.62
CA ASN A 89 -1.57 -0.62 15.61
C ASN A 89 -2.70 -1.63 15.84
N LEU A 90 -2.36 -2.91 15.78
CA LEU A 90 -3.33 -3.98 16.04
C LEU A 90 -3.92 -3.98 17.46
N ARG A 91 -3.30 -3.28 18.41
CA ARG A 91 -3.76 -3.20 19.81
C ARG A 91 -4.71 -2.03 20.07
N THR A 92 -4.63 -0.94 19.30
CA THR A 92 -5.36 0.29 19.60
C THR A 92 -6.42 0.61 18.55
N GLU A 93 -6.23 0.18 17.30
CA GLU A 93 -7.18 0.47 16.21
C GLU A 93 -8.14 -0.68 15.92
N PHE A 94 -8.01 -1.81 16.61
CA PHE A 94 -8.84 -2.99 16.40
C PHE A 94 -9.27 -3.63 17.73
N ALA A 95 -10.56 -3.89 17.87
CA ALA A 95 -11.15 -4.67 18.95
C ALA A 95 -11.35 -6.15 18.54
N ASP A 96 -11.73 -6.99 19.50
CA ASP A 96 -12.13 -8.39 19.26
C ASP A 96 -11.08 -9.21 18.47
N PHE A 97 -9.82 -9.10 18.86
CA PHE A 97 -8.68 -9.77 18.19
C PHE A 97 -8.56 -9.44 16.69
N GLY A 98 -8.91 -8.21 16.29
CA GLY A 98 -8.80 -7.77 14.90
C GLY A 98 -10.11 -7.85 14.11
N ALA A 99 -11.21 -8.33 14.71
CA ALA A 99 -12.48 -8.48 14.00
C ALA A 99 -13.20 -7.15 13.76
N THR A 100 -13.03 -6.18 14.66
CA THR A 100 -13.72 -4.88 14.58
C THR A 100 -12.71 -3.75 14.48
N PHE A 101 -12.75 -2.98 13.39
CA PHE A 101 -11.94 -1.77 13.25
C PHE A 101 -12.54 -0.64 14.09
N THR A 102 -11.78 -0.16 15.07
CA THR A 102 -12.13 0.91 16.01
C THR A 102 -11.01 1.94 16.05
N PRO A 103 -10.87 2.77 15.00
CA PRO A 103 -9.74 3.69 14.88
C PRO A 103 -9.75 4.72 16.01
N GLY A 104 -8.60 4.95 16.63
CA GLY A 104 -8.42 6.08 17.53
C GLY A 104 -8.34 7.41 16.77
N ASP A 105 -8.67 8.51 17.45
CA ASP A 105 -8.76 9.85 16.85
C ASP A 105 -7.43 10.39 16.29
N HIS A 106 -6.31 9.78 16.66
CA HIS A 106 -4.96 10.27 16.36
C HIS A 106 -4.50 10.02 14.93
N GLN A 107 -5.10 9.07 14.20
CA GLN A 107 -4.74 8.78 12.80
C GLN A 107 -5.69 9.41 11.77
N GLY A 108 -6.92 9.74 12.18
CA GLY A 108 -7.92 10.35 11.31
C GLY A 108 -7.42 11.61 10.57
N PRO A 109 -6.76 12.57 11.26
CA PRO A 109 -6.22 13.76 10.62
C PRO A 109 -5.08 13.52 9.61
N THR A 110 -4.39 12.37 9.70
CA THR A 110 -3.29 12.04 8.79
C THR A 110 -3.78 11.60 7.42
N LEU A 111 -4.97 10.97 7.34
CA LEU A 111 -5.51 10.49 6.07
C LEU A 111 -5.74 11.61 5.04
N PRO A 112 -6.38 12.75 5.37
CA PRO A 112 -6.45 13.89 4.46
C PRO A 112 -5.07 14.34 3.96
N THR A 113 -4.07 14.41 4.84
CA THR A 113 -2.69 14.78 4.46
C THR A 113 -2.11 13.82 3.40
N ILE A 114 -2.37 12.51 3.53
CA ILE A 114 -1.96 11.54 2.51
C ILE A 114 -2.65 11.83 1.18
N LEU A 115 -3.97 12.01 1.21
CA LEU A 115 -4.76 12.22 0.00
C LEU A 115 -4.35 13.52 -0.71
N ASP A 116 -4.10 14.59 0.03
CA ASP A 116 -3.61 15.86 -0.52
C ASP A 116 -2.22 15.72 -1.18
N GLN A 117 -1.36 14.84 -0.67
CA GLN A 117 -0.04 14.58 -1.25
C GLN A 117 -0.09 13.68 -2.51
N LEU A 118 -1.21 13.03 -2.79
CA LEU A 118 -1.40 12.19 -3.98
C LEU A 118 -1.94 12.94 -5.20
N LEU A 119 -2.44 14.17 -5.00
CA LEU A 119 -3.01 15.05 -6.02
C LEU A 119 -1.94 16.00 -6.58
#